data_AF-A0A1J9PR01-F1
#
_entry.id   AF-A0A1J9PR01-F1
#
_cell.length_a   1.000
_cell.length_b   1.000
_cell.length_c   1.000
_cell.angle_alpha   90.00
_cell.angle_beta   90.00
_cell.angle_gamma   90.00
#
_symmetry.space_group_name_H-M   'P 1'
#
loop_
_entity.id
_entity.type
_entity.pdbx_description
1 polymer ?
#
loop_
_entity_poly.entity_id
_entity_poly.type
_entity_poly.pdbx_seq_one_letter_code
_entity_poly.pdbx_strand_id
1 'polypeptide(L)'
;MENLRYARLSAFKKKIYDACRAAAIHNNIMTFSEDYNTRVREQGVKLSDSELQRLAIARVFLKDLSILILDEATSAVDTETESEI
;
A
#
# COMPACT_ATOMS: atom_id res chain seq x y z
N MET A 1 3.42 7.53 -6.09
CA MET A 1 2.84 8.77 -5.53
C MET A 1 1.45 9.04 -6.09
N GLU A 2 1.29 8.98 -7.41
CA GLU A 2 0.01 9.17 -8.10
C GLU A 2 -1.10 8.22 -7.62
N ASN A 3 -0.76 6.93 -7.43
CA ASN A 3 -1.65 5.92 -6.86
C ASN A 3 -2.26 6.33 -5.50
N LEU A 4 -1.51 7.05 -4.66
CA LEU A 4 -1.96 7.50 -3.34
C LEU A 4 -2.75 8.82 -3.45
N ARG A 5 -2.32 9.73 -4.33
CA ARG A 5 -3.03 11.01 -4.58
C ARG A 5 -4.42 10.81 -5.14
N TYR A 6 -4.68 9.72 -5.85
CA TYR A 6 -6.04 9.39 -6.32
C TYR A 6 -7.06 9.29 -5.18
N ALA A 7 -6.61 8.94 -3.96
CA ALA A 7 -7.47 8.94 -2.79
C ALA A 7 -7.91 10.36 -2.40
N ARG A 8 -7.01 11.34 -2.47
CA ARG A 8 -7.27 12.75 -2.18
C ARG A 8 -6.30 13.63 -2.95
N LEU A 9 -6.76 14.19 -4.07
CA LEU A 9 -5.92 14.94 -5.02
C LEU A 9 -5.25 16.17 -4.38
N SER A 10 -5.90 16.77 -3.38
CA SER A 10 -5.41 17.92 -2.61
C SER A 10 -4.50 17.55 -1.42
N ALA A 11 -4.16 16.28 -1.22
CA ALA A 11 -3.32 15.87 -0.10
C ALA A 11 -1.87 16.38 -0.28
N PHE A 12 -1.37 17.06 0.75
CA PHE A 12 0.05 17.41 0.87
C PHE A 12 0.91 16.15 1.01
N LYS A 13 2.15 16.19 0.50
CA LYS A 13 3.10 15.07 0.57
C LYS A 13 3.24 14.51 1.98
N LYS A 14 3.29 15.39 3.00
CA LYS A 14 3.35 15.00 4.41
C LYS A 14 2.19 14.08 4.82
N LYS A 15 0.94 14.43 4.45
CA LYS A 15 -0.23 13.59 4.74
C LYS A 15 -0.15 12.22 4.08
N ILE A 16 0.44 12.14 2.89
CA ILE A 16 0.64 10.87 2.18
C ILE A 16 1.68 10.01 2.90
N TYR A 17 2.79 10.61 3.35
CA TYR A 17 3.77 9.89 4.15
C TYR A 17 3.21 9.41 5.48
N ASP A 18 2.44 10.26 6.17
CA ASP A 18 1.78 9.92 7.43
C ASP A 18 0.78 8.76 7.24
N ALA A 19 -0.02 8.78 6.18
CA ALA A 19 -0.96 7.70 5.86
C ALA A 19 -0.24 6.38 5.50
N CYS A 20 0.85 6.43 4.73
CA CYS A 20 1.64 5.24 4.41
C CYS A 20 2.37 4.67 5.63
N ARG A 21 2.78 5.52 6.58
CA ARG A 21 3.33 5.08 7.87
C ARG A 21 2.26 4.40 8.71
N ALA A 22 1.08 5.01 8.82
CA ALA A 22 -0.05 4.42 9.53
C ALA A 22 -0.49 3.06 8.94
N ALA A 23 -0.33 2.88 7.63
CA ALA A 23 -0.60 1.61 6.93
C ALA A 23 0.60 0.66 6.83
N ALA A 24 1.72 0.93 7.52
CA ALA A 24 2.92 0.09 7.55
C ALA A 24 3.52 -0.25 6.16
N ILE A 25 3.38 0.63 5.17
CA ILE A 25 3.95 0.45 3.81
C ILE A 25 5.04 1.48 3.48
N HIS A 26 5.20 2.51 4.30
CA HIS A 26 6.20 3.55 4.07
C HIS A 26 7.61 2.96 3.88
N ASN A 27 8.03 2.07 4.78
CA ASN A 27 9.38 1.51 4.75
C ASN A 27 9.61 0.67 3.49
N ASN A 28 8.64 -0.15 3.06
CA ASN A 28 8.69 -0.88 1.80
C ASN A 28 8.83 0.07 0.59
N ILE A 29 8.09 1.17 0.59
CA ILE A 29 8.20 2.16 -0.50
C ILE A 29 9.61 2.77 -0.53
N MET A 30 10.24 3.00 0.62
CA MET A 30 11.62 3.51 0.72
C MET A 30 12.69 2.49 0.31
N THR A 31 12.36 1.21 0.13
CA THR A 31 13.32 0.23 -0.42
C THR A 31 13.34 0.23 -1.94
N PHE A 32 12.41 0.93 -2.61
CA PHE A 32 12.38 0.99 -4.06
C PHE A 32 13.40 2.00 -4.59
N SER A 33 13.93 1.77 -5.80
CA SER A 33 14.96 2.61 -6.41
C SER A 33 14.56 4.08 -6.61
N GLU A 34 13.27 4.39 -6.69
CA GLU A 34 12.75 5.75 -6.87
C GLU A 34 11.76 6.14 -5.76
N ASP A 35 11.77 5.43 -4.63
CA ASP A 35 10.91 5.70 -3.48
C ASP A 35 9.41 5.81 -3.87
N TYR A 36 8.75 6.90 -3.44
CA TYR A 36 7.37 7.21 -3.82
C TYR A 36 7.18 7.50 -5.30
N ASN A 37 8.23 7.75 -6.07
CA ASN A 37 8.13 7.99 -7.51
C ASN A 37 8.16 6.69 -8.32
N THR A 38 8.52 5.57 -7.68
CA THR A 38 8.53 4.25 -8.31
C THR A 38 7.19 3.95 -8.98
N ARG A 39 7.27 3.56 -10.26
CA ARG A 39 6.13 3.07 -11.03
C ARG A 39 5.74 1.68 -10.53
N VAL A 40 4.43 1.43 -10.50
CA VAL A 40 3.83 0.17 -10.05
C VAL A 40 3.03 -0.41 -11.22
N ARG A 41 3.03 -1.75 -11.42
CA ARG A 41 2.40 -2.55 -12.53
C ARG A 41 3.34 -2.93 -13.69
N GLU A 42 2.83 -3.19 -14.90
CA GLU A 42 3.46 -3.96 -16.00
C GLU A 42 4.88 -3.52 -16.42
N GLN A 43 5.28 -2.28 -16.16
CA GLN A 43 6.63 -1.77 -16.42
C GLN A 43 7.33 -1.23 -15.16
N GLY A 44 6.87 -1.64 -13.98
CA GLY A 44 7.35 -1.15 -12.68
C GLY A 44 7.43 -2.25 -11.63
N VAL A 45 7.59 -1.86 -10.36
CA VAL A 45 7.63 -2.81 -9.25
C VAL A 45 6.28 -3.52 -9.13
N LYS A 46 6.33 -4.86 -9.00
CA LYS A 46 5.18 -5.66 -8.58
C LYS A 46 5.10 -5.64 -7.06
N LEU A 47 3.98 -5.18 -6.54
CA LEU A 47 3.67 -5.28 -5.12
C LEU A 47 3.08 -6.66 -4.86
N SER A 48 3.46 -7.24 -3.72
CA SER A 48 2.77 -8.41 -3.17
C SER A 48 1.31 -8.07 -2.81
N ASP A 49 0.48 -9.09 -2.61
CA ASP A 49 -0.91 -8.90 -2.21
C ASP A 49 -1.02 -8.17 -0.87
N SER A 50 -0.16 -8.51 0.09
CA SER A 50 -0.09 -7.81 1.39
C SER A 50 0.28 -6.33 1.24
N GLU A 51 1.17 -5.98 0.31
CA GLU A 51 1.53 -4.60 0.01
C GLU A 51 0.40 -3.85 -0.71
N LEU A 52 -0.34 -4.53 -1.60
CA LEU A 52 -1.53 -3.95 -2.24
C LEU A 52 -2.62 -3.65 -1.21
N GLN A 53 -2.82 -4.55 -0.25
CA GLN A 53 -3.75 -4.35 0.86
C GLN A 53 -3.33 -3.16 1.74
N ARG A 54 -2.07 -3.10 2.16
CA ARG A 54 -1.53 -1.96 2.93
C ARG A 54 -1.63 -0.65 2.14
N LEU A 55 -1.41 -0.68 0.83
CA LEU A 55 -1.62 0.48 -0.04
C LEU A 55 -3.09 0.93 -0.08
N ALA A 56 -4.04 -0.02 -0.11
CA ALA A 56 -5.46 0.29 -0.01
C ALA A 56 -5.81 0.93 1.33
N ILE A 57 -5.29 0.40 2.45
CA ILE A 57 -5.47 0.97 3.80
C ILE A 57 -4.90 2.41 3.86
N ALA A 58 -3.72 2.66 3.28
CA ALA A 58 -3.16 4.01 3.22
C ALA A 58 -4.10 5.01 2.50
N ARG A 59 -4.82 4.56 1.46
CA ARG A 59 -5.82 5.38 0.76
C ARG A 59 -7.05 5.67 1.62
N VAL A 60 -7.44 4.74 2.48
CA VAL A 60 -8.55 4.92 3.44
C VAL A 60 -8.20 6.03 4.43
N PHE A 61 -7.00 6.00 5.02
CA PHE A 61 -6.51 7.07 5.90
C PHE A 61 -6.44 8.44 5.21
N LEU A 62 -6.12 8.47 3.90
CA LEU A 62 -6.09 9.71 3.13
C LEU A 62 -7.49 10.29 2.83
N LYS A 63 -8.46 9.41 2.55
CA LYS A 63 -9.85 9.80 2.28
C LYS A 63 -10.64 10.10 3.54
N ASP A 64 -10.17 9.68 4.71
CA ASP A 64 -10.91 9.82 5.98
C ASP A 64 -12.28 9.13 5.89
N LEU A 65 -12.29 7.89 5.37
CA LEU A 65 -13.54 7.13 5.16
C LEU A 65 -14.06 6.60 6.49
N SER A 66 -15.35 6.81 6.74
CA SER A 66 -16.03 6.30 7.93
C SER A 66 -16.34 4.80 7.88
N ILE A 67 -16.38 4.21 6.68
CA ILE A 67 -16.67 2.78 6.47
C ILE A 67 -15.70 2.25 5.41
N LEU A 68 -15.06 1.12 5.72
CA LEU A 68 -14.19 0.37 4.82
C LEU A 68 -14.77 -1.04 4.67
N ILE A 69 -15.05 -1.45 3.43
CA ILE A 69 -15.40 -2.82 3.10
C ILE A 69 -14.20 -3.44 2.40
N LEU A 70 -13.64 -4.49 3.01
CA LEU A 70 -12.59 -5.32 2.44
C LEU A 70 -13.24 -6.64 2.04
N ASP A 71 -13.33 -6.89 0.74
CA ASP A 71 -13.73 -8.19 0.23
C ASP A 71 -12.46 -8.99 -0.04
N GLU A 72 -12.03 -9.75 0.97
CA GLU A 72 -10.95 -10.72 0.81
C GLU A 72 -11.57 -12.07 0.45
N ALA A 73 -11.65 -12.36 -0.84
CA ALA A 73 -11.87 -13.73 -1.30
C ALA A 73 -10.53 -14.49 -1.23
N THR A 74 -10.12 -14.89 -0.02
CA THR A 74 -9.06 -15.90 0.22
C THR A 74 -7.88 -15.86 -0.78
N SER A 75 -6.92 -14.97 -0.58
CA SER A 75 -5.63 -15.07 -1.27
C SER A 75 -4.52 -14.62 -0.34
N ALA A 76 -3.53 -15.50 -0.16
CA ALA A 76 -2.36 -15.37 0.72
C ALA A 76 -2.57 -15.72 2.20
N VAL A 77 -3.02 -16.96 2.45
CA VAL A 77 -2.30 -17.77 3.45
C VAL A 77 -0.95 -18.13 2.81
N ASP A 78 -0.04 -17.16 2.74
CA ASP A 78 1.31 -17.45 2.26
C ASP A 78 2.09 -18.05 3.43
N THR A 79 2.22 -19.38 3.42
CA THR A 79 3.51 -20.09 3.29
C THR A 79 4.76 -19.53 4.01
N GLU A 80 4.61 -18.87 5.16
CA GLU A 80 5.72 -18.65 6.11
C GLU A 80 5.82 -19.73 7.19
N THR A 81 5.23 -20.92 6.99
CA THR A 81 5.46 -22.08 7.88
C THR A 81 5.37 -23.44 7.18
N GLU A 82 6.02 -23.59 6.01
CA GLU A 82 6.35 -24.89 5.41
C GLU A 82 7.88 -25.12 5.45
N SER A 83 8.49 -24.94 6.63
CA SER A 83 9.88 -25.38 6.90
C SER A 83 10.03 -26.14 8.21
N GLU A 84 8.93 -26.64 8.77
CA GLU A 84 8.95 -27.71 9.78
C GLU A 84 7.88 -28.75 9.42
N ILE A 85 8.22 -29.63 8.47
CA ILE A 85 7.91 -31.09 8.41
C ILE A 85 8.76 -31.68 7.28
#